data_AF-A0A503W915-F1
#
_entry.id   AF-A0A503W915-F1
#
_cell.length_a   1.000
_cell.length_b   1.000
_cell.length_c   1.000
_cell.angle_alpha   90.00
_cell.angle_beta   90.00
_cell.angle_gamma   90.00
#
_symmetry.space_group_name_H-M   'P 1'
#
loop_
_entity.id
_entity.type
_entity.pdbx_description
1 polymer ?
#
loop_
_entity_poly.entity_id
_entity_poly.type
_entity_poly.pdbx_seq_one_letter_code
_entity_poly.pdbx_strand_id
1 'polypeptide(L)'
;MAVCAEFAESVYPAGNLLFIAVPDEENNSAGARSAAQMLPEIAAQHELDLVAGINLDAIADDGDGSKGRIIALGTVGKLLPTAYVVGMPAHSGFPMNGLNAAAIAAAIASRLEWAVELTDDCGASPGTPPSLLGIRDGKLGYDVTTPAAAYVIVNVLTYRRTPEEVLNRFDRLCAGAASVLLAELKRRVVQQHGASHTELDKGIPLLRFEALVERLGPLGRARLDALQPAVAAGDLPLPEQCRLITQKAWGLSQLSGPAIVTGFGSMPYLPTNLSESAAAVRLRAVAMEVAEGAPARYGTAIGCAEHFAGISDMSFFGEAAESCLDVVARNTPAWKHTIRWPSQRGLANLPTVNIGPWGRDYHTPLERLHTGYAFDILPQLISDVCARLLQPLP
;
A
#
# COMPACT_ATOMS: atom_id res chain seq x y z
N MET A 1 -25.02 6.25 -9.74
CA MET A 1 -26.20 5.86 -10.55
C MET A 1 -27.11 7.02 -10.92
N ALA A 2 -27.51 7.92 -10.01
CA ALA A 2 -28.38 9.06 -10.34
C ALA A 2 -27.86 9.90 -11.52
N VAL A 3 -26.57 10.27 -11.49
CA VAL A 3 -25.92 11.02 -12.59
C VAL A 3 -25.93 10.25 -13.91
N CYS A 4 -25.73 8.93 -13.88
CA CYS A 4 -25.81 8.12 -15.10
C CYS A 4 -27.22 8.12 -15.70
N ALA A 5 -28.26 8.09 -14.87
CA ALA A 5 -29.65 8.18 -15.31
C ALA A 5 -29.95 9.55 -15.94
N GLU A 6 -29.50 10.63 -15.29
CA GLU A 6 -29.62 12.00 -15.81
C GLU A 6 -28.98 12.15 -17.20
N PHE A 7 -27.76 11.65 -17.39
CA PHE A 7 -27.09 11.68 -18.70
C PHE A 7 -27.81 10.82 -19.74
N ALA A 8 -28.32 9.64 -19.36
CA ALA A 8 -29.06 8.76 -20.26
C ALA A 8 -30.40 9.35 -20.71
N GLU A 9 -31.02 10.20 -19.89
CA GLU A 9 -32.27 10.92 -20.21
C GLU A 9 -32.03 12.22 -21.01
N SER A 10 -30.78 12.68 -21.12
CA SER A 10 -30.46 13.94 -21.79
C SER A 10 -30.68 13.86 -23.31
N VAL A 11 -31.34 14.88 -23.87
CA VAL A 11 -31.55 15.02 -25.31
C VAL A 11 -30.31 15.73 -25.87
N TYR A 12 -29.42 14.98 -26.53
CA TYR A 12 -28.09 15.37 -27.03
C TYR A 12 -26.97 15.42 -25.96
N PRO A 13 -26.56 14.27 -25.40
CA PRO A 13 -25.44 14.24 -24.48
C PRO A 13 -24.15 14.68 -25.16
N ALA A 14 -23.35 15.50 -24.47
CA ALA A 14 -22.02 15.93 -24.94
C ALA A 14 -21.00 14.76 -24.99
N GLY A 15 -21.31 13.63 -24.34
CA GLY A 15 -20.48 12.42 -24.35
C GLY A 15 -21.12 11.28 -23.53
N ASN A 16 -20.32 10.26 -23.21
CA ASN A 16 -20.79 9.05 -22.54
C ASN A 16 -20.24 8.93 -21.12
N LEU A 17 -21.00 8.29 -20.22
CA LEU A 17 -20.53 7.86 -18.91
C LEU A 17 -20.38 6.34 -18.86
N LEU A 18 -19.18 5.86 -18.57
CA LEU A 18 -18.91 4.45 -18.28
C LEU A 18 -18.91 4.23 -16.76
N PHE A 19 -19.91 3.52 -16.26
CA PHE A 19 -19.97 3.16 -14.84
C PHE A 19 -19.32 1.79 -14.61
N ILE A 20 -18.40 1.72 -13.64
CA ILE A 20 -17.70 0.49 -13.26
C ILE A 20 -17.92 0.28 -11.76
N ALA A 21 -18.49 -0.86 -11.38
CA ALA A 21 -18.58 -1.30 -9.99
C ALA A 21 -17.49 -2.32 -9.70
N VAL A 22 -16.67 -2.06 -8.68
CA VAL A 22 -15.50 -2.86 -8.34
C VAL A 22 -15.64 -3.41 -6.91
N PRO A 23 -15.71 -4.73 -6.71
CA PRO A 23 -15.72 -5.32 -5.37
C PRO A 23 -14.30 -5.47 -4.81
N ASP A 24 -14.22 -5.78 -3.50
CA ASP A 24 -13.01 -6.23 -2.79
C ASP A 24 -11.92 -5.15 -2.58
N GLU A 25 -12.28 -3.86 -2.55
CA GLU A 25 -11.33 -2.74 -2.35
C GLU A 25 -10.46 -2.93 -1.09
N GLU A 26 -11.09 -3.19 0.06
CA GLU A 26 -10.44 -3.25 1.38
C GLU A 26 -9.43 -4.40 1.58
N ASN A 27 -9.38 -5.34 0.63
CA ASN A 27 -8.60 -6.55 0.76
C ASN A 27 -7.53 -6.61 -0.33
N ASN A 28 -7.89 -7.00 -1.56
CA ASN A 28 -6.94 -7.14 -2.67
C ASN A 28 -7.32 -6.30 -3.90
N SER A 29 -8.29 -5.39 -3.78
CA SER A 29 -8.91 -4.64 -4.89
C SER A 29 -9.07 -5.49 -6.15
N ALA A 30 -9.54 -6.74 -6.00
CA ALA A 30 -9.60 -7.67 -7.12
C ALA A 30 -10.48 -7.13 -8.26
N GLY A 31 -11.57 -6.43 -7.92
CA GLY A 31 -12.44 -5.74 -8.85
C GLY A 31 -11.72 -4.67 -9.66
N ALA A 32 -11.11 -3.69 -8.98
CA ALA A 32 -10.46 -2.56 -9.65
C ALA A 32 -9.25 -2.97 -10.47
N ARG A 33 -8.45 -3.92 -9.97
CA ARG A 33 -7.32 -4.46 -10.72
C ARG A 33 -7.77 -5.17 -11.99
N SER A 34 -8.82 -5.98 -11.92
CA SER A 34 -9.37 -6.65 -13.09
C SER A 34 -9.97 -5.64 -14.07
N ALA A 35 -10.73 -4.66 -13.58
CA ALA A 35 -11.36 -3.63 -14.40
C ALA A 35 -10.31 -2.78 -15.13
N ALA A 36 -9.27 -2.30 -14.44
CA ALA A 36 -8.19 -1.54 -15.04
C ALA A 36 -7.50 -2.30 -16.19
N GLN A 37 -7.30 -3.61 -16.03
CA GLN A 37 -6.69 -4.47 -17.06
C GLN A 37 -7.60 -4.71 -18.28
N MET A 38 -8.91 -4.79 -18.07
CA MET A 38 -9.89 -4.99 -19.15
C MET A 38 -10.27 -3.69 -19.86
N LEU A 39 -10.03 -2.54 -19.22
CA LEU A 39 -10.49 -1.25 -19.71
C LEU A 39 -10.02 -0.90 -21.13
N PRO A 40 -8.76 -1.17 -21.55
CA PRO A 40 -8.33 -0.93 -22.93
C PRO A 40 -9.11 -1.75 -23.96
N GLU A 41 -9.48 -2.99 -23.64
CA GLU A 41 -10.26 -3.84 -24.53
C GLU A 41 -11.71 -3.35 -24.63
N ILE A 42 -12.31 -2.97 -23.51
CA ILE A 42 -13.65 -2.38 -23.45
C ILE A 42 -13.69 -1.08 -24.27
N ALA A 43 -12.70 -0.21 -24.10
CA ALA A 43 -12.60 1.05 -24.83
C ALA A 43 -12.50 0.81 -26.35
N ALA A 44 -11.69 -0.16 -26.77
CA ALA A 44 -11.57 -0.52 -28.18
C ALA A 44 -12.86 -1.13 -28.76
N GLN A 45 -13.53 -2.02 -28.01
CA GLN A 45 -14.76 -2.69 -28.45
C GLN A 45 -15.93 -1.73 -28.64
N HIS A 46 -15.99 -0.66 -27.84
CA HIS A 46 -17.07 0.31 -27.84
C HIS A 46 -16.68 1.66 -28.45
N GLU A 47 -15.50 1.76 -29.08
CA GLU A 47 -14.96 2.98 -29.69
C GLU A 47 -14.97 4.18 -28.71
N LEU A 48 -14.61 3.92 -27.45
CA LEU A 48 -14.59 4.93 -26.38
C LEU A 48 -13.23 5.63 -26.33
N ASP A 49 -13.26 6.95 -26.31
CA ASP A 49 -12.13 7.79 -25.91
C ASP A 49 -12.26 8.11 -24.41
N LEU A 50 -11.45 7.45 -23.58
CA LEU A 50 -11.50 7.61 -22.13
C LEU A 50 -10.68 8.83 -21.71
N VAL A 51 -11.37 9.92 -21.38
CA VAL A 51 -10.74 11.21 -21.09
C VAL A 51 -10.36 11.43 -19.63
N ALA A 52 -11.09 10.80 -18.69
CA ALA A 52 -10.88 10.94 -17.25
C ALA A 52 -11.64 9.87 -16.45
N GLY A 53 -11.18 9.60 -15.23
CA GLY A 53 -11.87 8.81 -14.22
C GLY A 53 -12.36 9.67 -13.05
N ILE A 54 -13.50 9.30 -12.46
CA ILE A 54 -13.99 9.86 -11.19
C ILE A 54 -14.23 8.69 -10.24
N ASN A 55 -13.38 8.59 -9.22
CA ASN A 55 -13.55 7.67 -8.11
C ASN A 55 -14.47 8.28 -7.04
N LEU A 56 -15.18 7.45 -6.27
CA LEU A 56 -16.26 7.88 -5.38
C LEU A 56 -16.02 7.51 -3.91
N ASP A 57 -14.76 7.35 -3.50
CA ASP A 57 -14.41 6.95 -2.13
C ASP A 57 -14.81 8.01 -1.13
N ALA A 58 -15.28 7.53 0.01
CA ALA A 58 -15.84 8.35 1.04
C ALA A 58 -14.74 9.07 1.85
N ILE A 59 -15.01 10.32 2.25
CA ILE A 59 -14.05 11.18 2.94
C ILE A 59 -14.46 11.36 4.39
N ALA A 60 -13.56 10.99 5.31
CA ALA A 60 -13.75 11.18 6.74
C ALA A 60 -13.50 12.64 7.14
N ASP A 61 -14.48 13.26 7.82
CA ASP A 61 -14.31 14.56 8.45
C ASP A 61 -15.14 14.64 9.73
N ASP A 62 -14.48 14.65 10.88
CA ASP A 62 -15.16 14.79 12.18
C ASP A 62 -15.67 16.22 12.44
N GLY A 63 -15.24 17.17 11.61
CA GLY A 63 -15.64 18.57 11.67
C GLY A 63 -16.95 18.87 10.95
N ASP A 64 -17.02 20.04 10.33
CA ASP A 64 -18.20 20.60 9.67
C ASP A 64 -18.33 20.22 8.17
N GLY A 65 -17.49 19.30 7.72
CA GLY A 65 -17.41 18.89 6.31
C GLY A 65 -16.51 19.77 5.47
N SER A 66 -15.82 20.77 6.03
CA SER A 66 -14.85 21.58 5.28
C SER A 66 -13.66 20.79 4.72
N LYS A 67 -13.27 19.69 5.38
CA LYS A 67 -12.24 18.76 4.90
C LYS A 67 -12.83 17.55 4.17
N GLY A 68 -14.11 17.27 4.41
CA GLY A 68 -14.84 16.17 3.77
C GLY A 68 -15.39 16.48 2.38
N ARG A 69 -15.80 17.73 2.13
CA ARG A 69 -16.37 18.16 0.83
C ARG A 69 -15.26 18.63 -0.11
N ILE A 70 -14.54 17.69 -0.69
CA ILE A 70 -13.40 17.99 -1.54
C ILE A 70 -13.43 17.21 -2.85
N ILE A 71 -12.77 17.77 -3.86
CA ILE A 71 -12.29 17.05 -5.04
C ILE A 71 -10.81 16.73 -4.78
N ALA A 72 -10.46 15.45 -4.68
CA ALA A 72 -9.07 15.06 -4.54
C ALA A 72 -8.44 14.83 -5.91
N LEU A 73 -7.35 15.53 -6.20
CA LEU A 73 -6.66 15.49 -7.50
C LEU A 73 -5.67 14.32 -7.64
N GLY A 74 -5.68 13.42 -6.67
CA GLY A 74 -4.74 12.33 -6.54
C GLY A 74 -5.10 11.49 -5.32
N THR A 75 -4.34 10.44 -5.07
CA THR A 75 -4.47 9.61 -3.87
C THR A 75 -3.11 9.29 -3.29
N VAL A 76 -3.06 9.06 -1.98
CA VAL A 76 -1.89 8.46 -1.35
C VAL A 76 -1.73 7.03 -1.81
N GLY A 77 -0.48 6.59 -1.93
CA GLY A 77 -0.13 5.20 -2.06
C GLY A 77 0.00 4.51 -0.71
N LYS A 78 -0.01 3.18 -0.73
CA LYS A 78 0.19 2.32 0.42
C LYS A 78 1.08 1.14 0.05
N LEU A 79 2.12 0.96 0.85
CA LEU A 79 3.03 -0.17 0.80
C LEU A 79 2.99 -0.90 2.14
N LEU A 80 3.24 -2.21 2.09
CA LEU A 80 3.31 -3.03 3.29
C LEU A 80 4.70 -3.65 3.49
N PRO A 81 5.74 -2.86 3.85
CA PRO A 81 7.04 -3.43 4.18
C PRO A 81 6.98 -4.45 5.31
N THR A 82 7.79 -5.49 5.19
CA THR A 82 7.87 -6.57 6.17
C THR A 82 9.32 -6.96 6.45
N ALA A 83 9.58 -7.42 7.67
CA ALA A 83 10.85 -7.98 8.08
C ALA A 83 10.65 -9.39 8.64
N TYR A 84 11.16 -10.40 7.95
CA TYR A 84 11.30 -11.77 8.46
C TYR A 84 12.66 -11.90 9.15
N VAL A 85 12.62 -11.99 10.47
CA VAL A 85 13.79 -12.00 11.33
C VAL A 85 14.13 -13.44 11.67
N VAL A 86 15.40 -13.81 11.48
CA VAL A 86 15.95 -15.12 11.83
C VAL A 86 16.92 -14.94 12.98
N GLY A 87 16.69 -15.67 14.07
CA GLY A 87 17.55 -15.69 15.25
C GLY A 87 18.49 -16.89 15.27
N MET A 88 19.12 -17.08 16.43
CA MET A 88 19.82 -18.30 16.80
C MET A 88 19.12 -18.86 18.04
N PRO A 89 18.29 -19.90 17.90
CA PRO A 89 17.56 -20.51 19.03
C PRO A 89 18.52 -20.97 20.12
N ALA A 90 18.17 -20.69 21.37
CA ALA A 90 18.90 -21.17 22.54
C ALA A 90 17.92 -21.65 23.60
N HIS A 91 18.34 -22.65 24.39
CA HIS A 91 17.59 -23.04 25.58
C HIS A 91 17.53 -21.86 26.56
N SER A 92 16.39 -21.64 27.23
CA SER A 92 16.16 -20.48 28.10
C SER A 92 17.12 -20.40 29.29
N GLY A 93 17.64 -21.54 29.74
CA GLY A 93 18.71 -21.61 30.75
C GLY A 93 20.10 -21.20 30.24
N PHE A 94 20.29 -21.09 28.92
CA PHE A 94 21.55 -20.72 28.27
C PHE A 94 21.33 -19.64 27.19
N PRO A 95 20.71 -18.49 27.52
CA PRO A 95 20.24 -17.53 26.52
C PRO A 95 21.38 -16.87 25.74
N MET A 96 22.60 -16.85 26.30
CA MET A 96 23.80 -16.29 25.66
C MET A 96 24.36 -17.16 24.52
N ASN A 97 23.90 -18.41 24.39
CA ASN A 97 24.32 -19.31 23.31
C ASN A 97 23.59 -19.01 21.98
N GLY A 98 22.79 -17.96 21.94
CA GLY A 98 21.99 -17.62 20.77
C GLY A 98 21.57 -16.16 20.76
N LEU A 99 20.65 -15.84 19.86
CA LEU A 99 20.14 -14.50 19.66
C LEU A 99 18.65 -14.59 19.31
N ASN A 100 17.82 -14.11 20.22
CA ASN A 100 16.38 -14.29 20.15
C ASN A 100 15.77 -13.46 19.00
N ALA A 101 15.12 -14.13 18.04
CA ALA A 101 14.47 -13.46 16.91
C ALA A 101 13.38 -12.47 17.34
N ALA A 102 12.64 -12.78 18.41
CA ALA A 102 11.60 -11.89 18.94
C ALA A 102 12.18 -10.60 19.53
N ALA A 103 13.38 -10.66 20.14
CA ALA A 103 14.04 -9.45 20.65
C ALA A 103 14.49 -8.52 19.51
N ILE A 104 15.04 -9.10 18.43
CA ILE A 104 15.40 -8.34 17.23
C ILE A 104 14.15 -7.73 16.59
N ALA A 105 13.09 -8.51 16.41
CA ALA A 105 11.83 -8.03 15.86
C ALA A 105 11.21 -6.91 16.71
N ALA A 106 11.26 -7.01 18.04
CA ALA A 106 10.78 -5.97 18.94
C ALA A 106 11.58 -4.66 18.77
N ALA A 107 12.91 -4.74 18.69
CA ALA A 107 13.75 -3.56 18.45
C ALA A 107 13.43 -2.90 17.10
N ILE A 108 13.23 -3.70 16.05
CA ILE A 108 12.84 -3.23 14.72
C ILE A 108 11.46 -2.57 14.78
N ALA A 109 10.46 -3.24 15.37
CA ALA A 109 9.09 -2.73 15.47
C ALA A 109 9.03 -1.40 16.23
N SER A 110 9.71 -1.28 17.38
CA SER A 110 9.80 -0.02 18.13
C SER A 110 10.47 1.10 17.36
N ARG A 111 11.40 0.78 16.45
CA ARG A 111 12.08 1.80 15.63
C ARG A 111 11.23 2.26 14.44
N LEU A 112 10.30 1.42 13.99
CA LEU A 112 9.48 1.66 12.80
C LEU A 112 8.17 2.39 13.13
N GLU A 113 7.58 2.16 14.31
CA GLU A 113 6.38 2.88 14.74
C GLU A 113 6.63 4.39 14.71
N TRP A 114 5.84 5.08 13.88
CA TRP A 114 5.94 6.51 13.61
C TRP A 114 7.32 7.03 13.16
N ALA A 115 8.11 6.18 12.49
CA ALA A 115 9.42 6.58 11.98
C ALA A 115 9.32 7.70 10.94
N VAL A 116 9.82 8.89 11.31
CA VAL A 116 9.86 10.09 10.44
C VAL A 116 10.60 9.81 9.14
N GLU A 117 11.59 8.92 9.13
CA GLU A 117 12.33 8.58 7.92
C GLU A 117 11.48 7.88 6.86
N LEU A 118 10.34 7.28 7.26
CA LEU A 118 9.37 6.64 6.38
C LEU A 118 8.15 7.51 6.09
N THR A 119 7.88 8.53 6.92
CA THR A 119 6.84 9.54 6.67
C THR A 119 7.16 10.35 5.42
N ASP A 120 6.26 10.35 4.43
CA ASP A 120 6.43 11.08 3.17
C ASP A 120 5.62 12.37 3.17
N ASP A 121 6.30 13.53 3.14
CA ASP A 121 5.64 14.84 3.16
C ASP A 121 5.41 15.34 1.74
N CYS A 122 4.18 15.79 1.43
CA CYS A 122 3.85 16.38 0.13
C CYS A 122 4.03 17.91 0.10
N GLY A 123 4.47 18.53 1.19
CA GLY A 123 4.63 19.98 1.35
C GLY A 123 3.34 20.70 1.71
N ALA A 124 2.23 20.37 1.04
CA ALA A 124 0.90 20.93 1.33
C ALA A 124 0.25 20.36 2.60
N SER A 125 0.67 19.18 3.05
CA SER A 125 0.19 18.53 4.27
C SER A 125 1.29 17.64 4.87
N PRO A 126 1.30 17.46 6.21
CA PRO A 126 2.22 16.52 6.83
C PRO A 126 1.89 15.09 6.37
N GLY A 127 2.92 14.30 6.13
CA GLY A 127 2.76 12.89 5.80
C GLY A 127 2.17 12.09 6.95
N THR A 128 1.50 10.99 6.63
CA THR A 128 1.04 10.04 7.65
C THR A 128 2.21 9.15 8.06
N PRO A 129 2.57 9.10 9.35
CA PRO A 129 3.67 8.29 9.81
C PRO A 129 3.35 6.78 9.69
N PRO A 130 4.36 5.92 9.54
CA PRO A 130 4.13 4.49 9.41
C PRO A 130 3.53 3.89 10.69
N SER A 131 2.70 2.86 10.54
CA SER A 131 2.07 2.16 11.67
C SER A 131 2.41 0.68 11.66
N LEU A 132 2.81 0.16 12.81
CA LEU A 132 3.02 -1.26 13.05
C LEU A 132 1.68 -1.98 13.03
N LEU A 133 1.47 -2.84 12.04
CA LEU A 133 0.25 -3.64 11.94
C LEU A 133 0.38 -5.01 12.60
N GLY A 134 1.60 -5.50 12.78
CA GLY A 134 1.80 -6.80 13.43
C GLY A 134 3.24 -7.09 13.78
N ILE A 135 3.41 -7.72 14.94
CA ILE A 135 4.62 -8.38 15.38
C ILE A 135 4.25 -9.75 15.97
N ARG A 136 4.93 -10.81 15.52
CA ARG A 136 4.75 -12.14 16.08
C ARG A 136 6.01 -12.98 15.95
N ASP A 137 6.19 -13.91 16.86
CA ASP A 137 7.23 -14.93 16.73
C ASP A 137 6.73 -16.17 15.97
N GLY A 138 7.66 -17.04 15.59
CA GLY A 138 7.39 -18.24 14.81
C GLY A 138 7.04 -19.48 15.62
N LYS A 139 6.86 -19.39 16.95
CA LYS A 139 6.51 -20.56 17.77
C LYS A 139 5.05 -20.91 17.58
N LEU A 140 4.77 -22.20 17.37
CA LEU A 140 3.42 -22.75 17.29
C LEU A 140 2.89 -23.24 18.65
N GLY A 141 3.75 -23.31 19.65
CA GLY A 141 3.44 -23.79 20.98
C GLY A 141 4.55 -23.47 21.98
N TYR A 142 4.31 -23.83 23.24
CA TYR A 142 5.28 -23.62 24.31
C TYR A 142 6.41 -24.65 24.26
N ASP A 143 7.64 -24.16 24.33
CA ASP A 143 8.84 -24.89 24.71
C ASP A 143 9.84 -23.90 25.33
N VAL A 144 10.89 -24.42 25.97
CA VAL A 144 11.92 -23.64 26.68
C VAL A 144 12.96 -23.00 25.76
N THR A 145 12.85 -23.13 24.44
CA THR A 145 13.80 -22.58 23.47
C THR A 145 13.35 -21.20 23.00
N THR A 146 14.29 -20.27 22.81
CA THR A 146 14.00 -18.94 22.27
C THR A 146 13.51 -19.03 20.82
N PRO A 147 12.61 -18.12 20.38
CA PRO A 147 12.11 -18.12 19.02
C PRO A 147 13.21 -18.09 17.94
N ALA A 148 13.10 -19.02 16.98
CA ALA A 148 13.97 -19.11 15.82
C ALA A 148 13.72 -18.04 14.76
N ALA A 149 12.47 -17.58 14.67
CA ALA A 149 12.06 -16.57 13.71
C ALA A 149 10.99 -15.66 14.31
N ALA A 150 10.85 -14.48 13.73
CA ALA A 150 9.78 -13.52 14.00
C ALA A 150 9.44 -12.73 12.73
N TYR A 151 8.26 -12.12 12.71
CA TYR A 151 7.77 -11.38 11.55
C TYR A 151 7.18 -10.04 11.97
N VAL A 152 7.59 -8.98 11.29
CA VAL A 152 7.14 -7.60 11.50
C VAL A 152 6.45 -7.11 10.23
N ILE A 153 5.29 -6.46 10.40
CA ILE A 153 4.46 -5.91 9.31
C ILE A 153 4.19 -4.44 9.60
N VAL A 154 4.50 -3.56 8.66
CA VAL A 154 4.34 -2.11 8.80
C VAL A 154 3.56 -1.55 7.62
N ASN A 155 2.58 -0.70 7.90
CA ASN A 155 1.90 0.12 6.89
C ASN A 155 2.69 1.39 6.64
N VAL A 156 2.96 1.70 5.38
CA VAL A 156 3.61 2.95 4.97
C VAL A 156 2.76 3.61 3.90
N LEU A 157 2.25 4.81 4.18
CA LEU A 157 1.60 5.65 3.18
C LEU A 157 2.63 6.53 2.48
N THR A 158 2.44 6.74 1.18
CA THR A 158 3.37 7.47 0.32
C THR A 158 2.62 8.50 -0.52
N TYR A 159 3.21 9.67 -0.73
CA TYR A 159 2.67 10.68 -1.65
C TYR A 159 3.47 10.72 -2.94
N ARG A 160 4.80 10.75 -2.83
CA ARG A 160 5.72 10.93 -3.94
C ARG A 160 6.85 9.89 -3.97
N ARG A 161 7.13 9.26 -2.82
CA ARG A 161 8.19 8.24 -2.73
C ARG A 161 7.86 7.02 -3.54
N THR A 162 8.86 6.57 -4.28
CA THR A 162 8.82 5.29 -4.98
C THR A 162 8.92 4.13 -4.00
N PRO A 163 8.42 2.93 -4.35
CA PRO A 163 8.59 1.75 -3.51
C PRO A 163 10.05 1.39 -3.22
N GLU A 164 10.96 1.68 -4.14
CA GLU A 164 12.40 1.47 -3.94
C GLU A 164 12.96 2.40 -2.86
N GLU A 165 12.59 3.68 -2.85
CA GLU A 165 13.01 4.63 -1.81
C GLU A 165 12.48 4.23 -0.43
N VAL A 166 11.22 3.79 -0.36
CA VAL A 166 10.62 3.29 0.88
C VAL A 166 11.37 2.06 1.38
N LEU A 167 11.62 1.07 0.52
CA LEU A 167 12.32 -0.15 0.91
C LEU A 167 13.78 0.15 1.35
N ASN A 168 14.48 1.03 0.64
CA ASN A 168 15.82 1.50 1.03
C ASN A 168 15.86 2.13 2.44
N ARG A 169 14.85 2.94 2.78
CA ARG A 169 14.72 3.57 4.11
C ARG A 169 14.39 2.53 5.16
N PHE A 170 13.44 1.64 4.87
CA PHE A 170 13.03 0.53 5.73
C PHE A 170 14.21 -0.38 6.08
N ASP A 171 15.02 -0.75 5.07
CA ASP A 171 16.21 -1.59 5.24
C ASP A 171 17.23 -0.94 6.20
N ARG A 172 17.48 0.37 6.04
CA ARG A 172 18.39 1.11 6.95
C ARG A 172 17.88 1.16 8.38
N LEU A 173 16.58 1.36 8.57
CA LEU A 173 15.96 1.37 9.91
C LEU A 173 16.06 0.00 10.57
N CYS A 174 15.77 -1.08 9.82
CA CYS A 174 15.87 -2.45 10.32
C CYS A 174 17.32 -2.79 10.73
N ALA A 175 18.29 -2.52 9.84
CA ALA A 175 19.70 -2.77 10.12
C ALA A 175 20.23 -1.94 11.31
N GLY A 176 19.82 -0.67 11.40
CA GLY A 176 20.17 0.21 12.51
C GLY A 176 19.61 -0.27 13.85
N ALA A 177 18.32 -0.61 13.90
CA ALA A 177 17.68 -1.13 15.11
C ALA A 177 18.33 -2.43 15.60
N ALA A 178 18.59 -3.36 14.68
CA ALA A 178 19.26 -4.62 14.98
C ALA A 178 20.69 -4.41 15.51
N SER A 179 21.44 -3.45 14.94
CA SER A 179 22.78 -3.10 15.39
C SER A 179 22.79 -2.48 16.79
N VAL A 180 21.84 -1.58 17.09
CA VAL A 180 21.69 -0.99 18.43
C VAL A 180 21.38 -2.06 19.48
N LEU A 181 20.45 -2.97 19.17
CA LEU A 181 20.14 -4.09 20.06
C LEU A 181 21.36 -4.99 20.28
N LEU A 182 22.09 -5.32 19.22
CA LEU A 182 23.28 -6.17 19.33
C LEU A 182 24.35 -5.52 20.23
N ALA A 183 24.59 -4.22 20.07
CA ALA A 183 25.52 -3.47 20.91
C ALA A 183 25.07 -3.42 22.38
N GLU A 184 23.77 -3.29 22.64
CA GLU A 184 23.18 -3.35 23.98
C GLU A 184 23.37 -4.73 24.63
N LEU A 185 23.06 -5.80 23.90
CA LEU A 185 23.24 -7.18 24.41
C LEU A 185 24.71 -7.50 24.69
N LYS A 186 25.63 -7.07 23.82
CA LYS A 186 27.07 -7.17 24.08
C LYS A 186 27.47 -6.47 25.36
N ARG A 187 26.96 -5.24 25.60
CA ARG A 187 27.27 -4.49 26.82
C ARG A 187 26.83 -5.24 28.07
N ARG A 188 25.64 -5.86 28.05
CA ARG A 188 25.12 -6.68 29.16
C ARG A 188 26.01 -7.89 29.43
N VAL A 189 26.45 -8.59 28.39
CA VAL A 189 27.38 -9.74 28.51
C VAL A 189 28.71 -9.28 29.14
N VAL A 190 29.29 -8.19 28.64
CA VAL A 190 30.57 -7.68 29.16
C VAL A 190 30.45 -7.24 30.63
N GLN A 191 29.35 -6.59 31.03
CA GLN A 191 29.12 -6.18 32.41
C GLN A 191 29.02 -7.37 33.38
N GLN A 192 28.42 -8.48 32.95
CA GLN A 192 28.16 -9.64 33.81
C GLN A 192 29.28 -10.69 33.78
N HIS A 193 29.95 -10.87 32.64
CA HIS A 193 30.89 -11.98 32.39
C HIS A 193 32.28 -11.53 31.92
N GLY A 194 32.51 -10.23 31.68
CA GLY A 194 33.77 -9.71 31.15
C GLY A 194 33.90 -9.83 29.62
N ALA A 195 34.96 -9.21 29.06
CA ALA A 195 35.14 -9.07 27.60
C ALA A 195 35.38 -10.40 26.86
N SER A 196 35.91 -11.42 27.53
CA SER A 196 36.35 -12.69 26.93
C SER A 196 35.23 -13.63 26.48
N HIS A 197 33.95 -13.29 26.71
CA HIS A 197 32.78 -14.14 26.47
C HIS A 197 31.87 -13.64 25.32
N THR A 198 32.39 -12.86 24.37
CA THR A 198 31.58 -12.29 23.28
C THR A 198 31.72 -13.05 21.96
N GLU A 199 30.89 -14.07 21.74
CA GLU A 199 30.73 -14.71 20.41
C GLU A 199 29.82 -13.91 19.45
N LEU A 200 29.24 -12.79 19.92
CA LEU A 200 28.28 -11.94 19.19
C LEU A 200 28.94 -10.98 18.19
N ASP A 201 30.18 -11.22 17.76
CA ASP A 201 30.94 -10.28 16.93
C ASP A 201 30.46 -10.14 15.49
N LYS A 202 29.71 -11.12 15.01
CA LYS A 202 29.09 -11.05 13.69
C LYS A 202 27.84 -10.17 13.76
N GLY A 203 27.79 -9.13 12.90
CA GLY A 203 26.58 -8.33 12.71
C GLY A 203 25.41 -9.17 12.20
N ILE A 204 24.22 -8.58 12.20
CA ILE A 204 23.00 -9.23 11.69
C ILE A 204 22.84 -8.82 10.22
N PRO A 205 23.19 -9.68 9.23
CA PRO A 205 23.04 -9.36 7.82
C PRO A 205 21.58 -9.11 7.46
N LEU A 206 21.35 -8.12 6.59
CA LEU A 206 20.06 -7.84 5.98
C LEU A 206 20.14 -8.14 4.49
N LEU A 207 19.12 -8.81 3.99
CA LEU A 207 18.93 -9.07 2.57
C LEU A 207 17.47 -8.84 2.19
N ARG A 208 17.25 -8.39 0.96
CA ARG A 208 15.91 -8.36 0.39
C ARG A 208 15.46 -9.75 -0.05
N PHE A 209 14.15 -9.96 -0.17
CA PHE A 209 13.59 -11.21 -0.64
C PHE A 209 14.14 -11.61 -2.03
N GLU A 210 14.31 -10.66 -2.94
CA GLU A 210 14.91 -10.94 -4.25
C GLU A 210 16.32 -11.54 -4.13
N ALA A 211 17.15 -10.97 -3.27
CA ALA A 211 18.51 -11.46 -3.01
C ALA A 211 18.51 -12.83 -2.32
N LEU A 212 17.48 -13.15 -1.51
CA LEU A 212 17.31 -14.49 -0.94
C LEU A 212 17.00 -15.51 -2.02
N VAL A 213 16.08 -15.20 -2.94
CA VAL A 213 15.71 -16.07 -4.06
C VAL A 213 16.90 -16.31 -5.00
N GLU A 214 17.77 -15.32 -5.15
CA GLU A 214 19.01 -15.46 -5.91
C GLU A 214 19.93 -16.56 -5.37
N ARG A 215 19.94 -16.80 -4.05
CA ARG A 215 20.78 -17.81 -3.38
C ARG A 215 20.30 -19.25 -3.54
N LEU A 216 19.05 -19.50 -3.98
CA LEU A 216 18.44 -20.84 -3.91
C LEU A 216 18.94 -21.84 -4.97
N GLY A 217 19.71 -21.39 -5.97
CA GLY A 217 20.05 -22.19 -7.15
C GLY A 217 18.80 -22.70 -7.92
N PRO A 218 18.97 -23.43 -9.04
CA PRO A 218 17.84 -23.88 -9.86
C PRO A 218 16.85 -24.80 -9.12
N LEU A 219 17.37 -25.76 -8.33
CA LEU A 219 16.53 -26.71 -7.58
C LEU A 219 15.75 -26.04 -6.44
N GLY A 220 16.37 -25.10 -5.71
CA GLY A 220 15.68 -24.39 -4.64
C GLY A 220 14.60 -23.47 -5.20
N ARG A 221 14.85 -22.78 -6.32
CA ARG A 221 13.82 -21.98 -7.02
C ARG A 221 12.65 -22.84 -7.48
N ALA A 222 12.90 -24.00 -8.10
CA ALA A 222 11.85 -24.92 -8.51
C ALA A 222 10.99 -25.41 -7.33
N ARG A 223 11.62 -25.71 -6.18
CA ARG A 223 10.91 -26.10 -4.95
C ARG A 223 10.10 -24.96 -4.35
N LEU A 224 10.60 -23.74 -4.41
CA LEU A 224 9.86 -22.56 -3.94
C LEU A 224 8.63 -22.31 -4.82
N ASP A 225 8.80 -22.34 -6.15
CA ASP A 225 7.73 -22.19 -7.12
C ASP A 225 6.64 -23.25 -6.97
N ALA A 226 7.02 -24.51 -6.68
CA ALA A 226 6.06 -25.59 -6.47
C ALA A 226 5.19 -25.43 -5.19
N LEU A 227 5.66 -24.68 -4.18
CA LEU A 227 4.89 -24.43 -2.95
C LEU A 227 3.83 -23.34 -3.14
N GLN A 228 4.11 -22.33 -3.94
CA GLN A 228 3.30 -21.11 -4.02
C GLN A 228 1.82 -21.37 -4.40
N PRO A 229 1.46 -22.29 -5.32
CA PRO A 229 0.07 -22.60 -5.60
C PRO A 229 -0.71 -23.12 -4.39
N ALA A 230 -0.08 -23.95 -3.55
CA ALA A 230 -0.72 -24.48 -2.34
C ALA A 230 -0.93 -23.40 -1.28
N VAL A 231 0.02 -22.47 -1.15
CA VAL A 231 -0.12 -21.29 -0.26
C VAL A 231 -1.22 -20.35 -0.77
N ALA A 232 -1.27 -20.10 -2.08
CA ALA A 232 -2.27 -19.24 -2.72
C ALA A 232 -3.69 -19.82 -2.65
N ALA A 233 -3.82 -21.15 -2.63
CA ALA A 233 -5.10 -21.84 -2.43
C ALA A 233 -5.52 -21.90 -0.94
N GLY A 234 -4.61 -21.59 -0.02
CA GLY A 234 -4.94 -21.46 1.39
C GLY A 234 -5.72 -20.17 1.62
N ASP A 235 -6.77 -20.25 2.45
CA ASP A 235 -7.54 -19.08 2.89
C ASP A 235 -6.75 -18.29 3.95
N LEU A 236 -5.61 -17.74 3.53
CA LEU A 236 -4.64 -17.03 4.35
C LEU A 236 -4.52 -15.59 3.85
N PRO A 237 -4.47 -14.58 4.74
CA PRO A 237 -4.18 -13.21 4.34
C PRO A 237 -2.83 -13.08 3.61
N LEU A 238 -2.72 -12.13 2.67
CA LEU A 238 -1.49 -11.91 1.89
C LEU A 238 -0.20 -11.82 2.73
N PRO A 239 -0.17 -11.10 3.88
CA PRO A 239 1.04 -11.03 4.69
C PRO A 239 1.46 -12.38 5.27
N GLU A 240 0.50 -13.26 5.57
CA GLU A 240 0.79 -14.62 6.04
C GLU A 240 1.32 -15.50 4.91
N GLN A 241 0.74 -15.41 3.72
CA GLN A 241 1.27 -16.08 2.53
C GLN A 241 2.72 -15.66 2.26
N CYS A 242 3.00 -14.35 2.30
CA CYS A 242 4.34 -13.81 2.12
C CYS A 242 5.33 -14.29 3.18
N ARG A 243 4.91 -14.36 4.45
CA ARG A 243 5.71 -14.93 5.53
C ARG A 243 6.07 -16.39 5.29
N LEU A 244 5.10 -17.22 4.91
CA LEU A 244 5.31 -18.65 4.67
C LEU A 244 6.26 -18.91 3.49
N ILE A 245 6.09 -18.18 2.39
CA ILE A 245 6.97 -18.26 1.23
C ILE A 245 8.39 -17.80 1.59
N THR A 246 8.52 -16.70 2.35
CA THR A 246 9.83 -16.21 2.84
C THR A 246 10.51 -17.22 3.76
N GLN A 247 9.77 -17.81 4.69
CA GLN A 247 10.26 -18.88 5.57
C GLN A 247 10.75 -20.09 4.77
N LYS A 248 10.01 -20.49 3.73
CA LYS A 248 10.44 -21.60 2.86
C LYS A 248 11.70 -21.24 2.08
N ALA A 249 11.77 -20.04 1.50
CA ALA A 249 12.94 -19.56 0.78
C ALA A 249 14.17 -19.55 1.71
N TRP A 250 14.02 -19.09 2.95
CA TRP A 250 15.08 -19.12 3.95
C TRP A 250 15.58 -20.55 4.23
N GLY A 251 14.66 -21.50 4.46
CA GLY A 251 15.05 -22.91 4.67
C GLY A 251 15.74 -23.53 3.45
N LEU A 252 15.36 -23.13 2.23
CA LEU A 252 15.97 -23.62 1.00
C LEU A 252 17.34 -23.00 0.72
N SER A 253 17.64 -21.81 1.24
CA SER A 253 18.92 -21.11 1.02
C SER A 253 20.07 -21.71 1.81
N GLN A 254 19.78 -22.49 2.85
CA GLN A 254 20.77 -23.07 3.77
C GLN A 254 21.65 -22.01 4.46
N LEU A 255 21.21 -20.75 4.49
CA LEU A 255 21.86 -19.69 5.25
C LEU A 255 21.65 -19.90 6.75
N SER A 256 22.68 -19.60 7.55
CA SER A 256 22.59 -19.60 9.00
C SER A 256 22.18 -18.24 9.55
N GLY A 257 21.37 -18.23 10.61
CA GLY A 257 21.08 -17.02 11.37
C GLY A 257 22.29 -16.50 12.18
N PRO A 258 22.20 -15.28 12.72
CA PRO A 258 21.05 -14.38 12.64
C PRO A 258 20.98 -13.65 11.29
N ALA A 259 19.79 -13.25 10.86
CA ALA A 259 19.58 -12.47 9.63
C ALA A 259 18.23 -11.75 9.62
N ILE A 260 18.08 -10.78 8.72
CA ILE A 260 16.80 -10.10 8.43
C ILE A 260 16.53 -10.20 6.93
N VAL A 261 15.36 -10.70 6.57
CA VAL A 261 14.88 -10.71 5.18
C VAL A 261 13.77 -9.67 5.05
N THR A 262 13.98 -8.65 4.22
CA THR A 262 13.00 -7.58 3.96
C THR A 262 12.27 -7.77 2.63
N GLY A 263 11.07 -7.20 2.53
CA GLY A 263 10.25 -7.23 1.32
C GLY A 263 8.88 -6.62 1.58
N PHE A 264 7.90 -6.95 0.75
CA PHE A 264 6.52 -6.51 0.91
C PHE A 264 5.59 -7.68 1.24
N GLY A 265 4.65 -7.45 2.15
CA GLY A 265 3.66 -8.44 2.59
C GLY A 265 2.32 -8.36 1.86
N SER A 266 2.17 -7.45 0.90
CA SER A 266 0.93 -7.21 0.15
C SER A 266 1.23 -6.58 -1.20
N MET A 267 0.23 -6.56 -2.08
CA MET A 267 0.26 -5.72 -3.29
C MET A 267 0.30 -4.22 -2.94
N PRO A 268 0.86 -3.38 -3.83
CA PRO A 268 0.92 -1.95 -3.63
C PRO A 268 -0.38 -1.26 -4.03
N TYR A 269 -0.70 -0.16 -3.36
CA TYR A 269 -1.53 0.91 -3.89
C TYR A 269 -0.56 2.02 -4.27
N LEU A 270 -0.44 2.35 -5.55
CA LEU A 270 0.49 3.39 -5.99
C LEU A 270 -0.12 4.78 -5.75
N PRO A 271 0.66 5.78 -5.32
CA PRO A 271 0.17 7.15 -5.28
C PRO A 271 -0.10 7.62 -6.71
N THR A 272 -1.18 8.37 -6.88
CA THR A 272 -1.55 8.94 -8.19
C THR A 272 -1.64 10.44 -8.11
N ASN A 273 -1.27 11.10 -9.21
CA ASN A 273 -1.36 12.54 -9.37
C ASN A 273 -1.78 12.84 -10.81
N LEU A 274 -2.58 13.89 -11.02
CA LEU A 274 -2.81 14.41 -12.37
C LEU A 274 -1.48 14.87 -12.99
N SER A 275 -1.14 14.33 -14.15
CA SER A 275 0.06 14.69 -14.91
C SER A 275 -0.09 16.03 -15.64
N GLU A 276 0.90 16.36 -16.48
CA GLU A 276 0.87 17.50 -17.39
C GLU A 276 0.30 17.14 -18.78
N SER A 277 -0.31 15.96 -18.93
CA SER A 277 -1.04 15.61 -20.15
C SER A 277 -2.21 16.56 -20.38
N ALA A 278 -2.60 16.78 -21.64
CA ALA A 278 -3.71 17.70 -21.96
C ALA A 278 -5.02 17.31 -21.24
N ALA A 279 -5.30 16.00 -21.13
CA ALA A 279 -6.47 15.49 -20.42
C ALA A 279 -6.38 15.75 -18.90
N ALA A 280 -5.21 15.53 -18.28
CA ALA A 280 -5.01 15.79 -16.86
C ALA A 280 -5.04 17.28 -16.50
N VAL A 281 -4.43 18.14 -17.32
CA VAL A 281 -4.49 19.60 -17.18
C VAL A 281 -5.93 20.09 -17.27
N ARG A 282 -6.70 19.54 -18.22
CA ARG A 282 -8.13 19.88 -18.36
C ARG A 282 -8.95 19.41 -17.18
N LEU A 283 -8.72 18.18 -16.70
CA LEU A 283 -9.40 17.66 -15.51
C LEU A 283 -9.13 18.51 -14.27
N ARG A 284 -7.88 18.93 -14.08
CA ARG A 284 -7.49 19.86 -13.02
C ARG A 284 -8.23 21.19 -13.14
N ALA A 285 -8.22 21.79 -14.32
CA ALA A 285 -8.88 23.08 -14.57
C ALA A 285 -10.39 23.01 -14.28
N VAL A 286 -11.07 21.97 -14.79
CA VAL A 286 -12.50 21.75 -14.54
C VAL A 286 -12.78 21.55 -13.05
N ALA A 287 -12.00 20.72 -12.37
CA ALA A 287 -12.16 20.50 -10.93
C ALA A 287 -12.04 21.81 -10.14
N MET A 288 -11.03 22.64 -10.45
CA MET A 288 -10.81 23.92 -9.80
C MET A 288 -11.93 24.92 -10.08
N GLU A 289 -12.39 25.04 -11.33
CA GLU A 289 -13.49 25.93 -11.71
C GLU A 289 -14.81 25.54 -11.02
N VAL A 290 -15.12 24.24 -10.99
CA VAL A 290 -16.33 23.73 -10.31
C VAL A 290 -16.25 24.02 -8.81
N ALA A 291 -15.09 23.79 -8.19
CA ALA A 291 -14.87 24.08 -6.77
C ALA A 291 -14.98 25.59 -6.45
N GLU A 292 -14.43 26.45 -7.30
CA GLU A 292 -14.52 27.91 -7.14
C GLU A 292 -15.96 28.42 -7.26
N GLY A 293 -16.74 27.87 -8.20
CA GLY A 293 -18.16 28.18 -8.37
C GLY A 293 -19.10 27.55 -7.34
N ALA A 294 -18.62 26.63 -6.51
CA ALA A 294 -19.43 25.82 -5.61
C ALA A 294 -20.32 26.62 -4.64
N PRO A 295 -19.84 27.70 -3.99
CA PRO A 295 -20.67 28.47 -3.08
C PRO A 295 -21.91 29.07 -3.76
N ALA A 296 -21.75 29.54 -5.01
CA ALA A 296 -22.85 30.12 -5.78
C ALA A 296 -23.79 29.04 -6.34
N ARG A 297 -23.24 27.91 -6.79
CA ARG A 297 -23.99 26.83 -7.46
C ARG A 297 -24.70 25.87 -6.50
N TYR A 298 -24.11 25.58 -5.34
CA TYR A 298 -24.59 24.57 -4.39
C TYR A 298 -24.89 25.15 -2.99
N GLY A 299 -24.62 26.44 -2.75
CA GLY A 299 -24.77 27.04 -1.43
C GLY A 299 -23.75 26.53 -0.40
N THR A 300 -22.65 25.91 -0.86
CA THR A 300 -21.62 25.36 0.01
C THR A 300 -20.25 25.41 -0.63
N ALA A 301 -19.20 25.52 0.20
CA ALA A 301 -17.83 25.47 -0.28
C ALA A 301 -17.42 24.01 -0.57
N ILE A 302 -16.67 23.83 -1.66
CA ILE A 302 -16.02 22.58 -2.03
C ILE A 302 -14.54 22.90 -2.20
N GLY A 303 -13.68 22.14 -1.51
CA GLY A 303 -12.24 22.31 -1.62
C GLY A 303 -11.63 21.46 -2.75
N CYS A 304 -10.41 21.79 -3.14
CA CYS A 304 -9.54 20.88 -3.89
C CYS A 304 -8.39 20.46 -2.99
N ALA A 305 -8.17 19.15 -2.87
CA ALA A 305 -7.01 18.60 -2.19
C ALA A 305 -6.07 17.98 -3.22
N GLU A 306 -4.76 18.07 -2.99
CA GLU A 306 -3.79 17.39 -3.86
C GLU A 306 -3.97 15.87 -3.84
N HIS A 307 -4.28 15.32 -2.66
CA HIS A 307 -4.38 13.88 -2.46
C HIS A 307 -5.56 13.52 -1.55
N PHE A 308 -6.22 12.42 -1.88
CA PHE A 308 -7.10 11.69 -0.98
C PHE A 308 -6.24 10.95 0.06
N ALA A 309 -6.63 11.03 1.33
CA ALA A 309 -5.82 10.58 2.46
C ALA A 309 -5.95 9.07 2.78
N GLY A 310 -6.87 8.36 2.12
CA GLY A 310 -7.10 6.92 2.28
C GLY A 310 -6.48 6.09 1.16
N ILE A 311 -6.46 4.77 1.35
CA ILE A 311 -6.30 3.85 0.21
C ILE A 311 -7.49 4.02 -0.73
N SER A 312 -7.25 3.86 -2.02
CA SER A 312 -8.28 4.10 -3.02
C SER A 312 -7.99 3.30 -4.27
N ASP A 313 -9.05 2.85 -4.93
CA ASP A 313 -8.96 2.22 -6.25
C ASP A 313 -8.44 3.18 -7.33
N MET A 314 -8.36 4.49 -7.04
CA MET A 314 -7.56 5.43 -7.83
C MET A 314 -6.15 4.91 -8.11
N SER A 315 -5.54 4.14 -7.21
CA SER A 315 -4.22 3.53 -7.43
C SER A 315 -4.13 2.57 -8.63
N PHE A 316 -5.26 2.09 -9.16
CA PHE A 316 -5.31 1.22 -10.35
C PHE A 316 -5.78 1.96 -11.60
N PHE A 317 -6.60 3.00 -11.43
CA PHE A 317 -7.15 3.78 -12.54
C PHE A 317 -6.32 5.02 -12.89
N GLY A 318 -5.78 5.69 -11.86
CA GLY A 318 -5.05 6.94 -11.94
C GLY A 318 -3.68 6.82 -12.60
N GLU A 319 -3.12 7.96 -12.96
CA GLU A 319 -1.78 8.05 -13.55
C GLU A 319 -0.71 7.74 -12.50
N ALA A 320 0.08 6.68 -12.75
CA ALA A 320 1.24 6.31 -11.96
C ALA A 320 2.34 5.69 -12.82
N ALA A 321 3.58 5.76 -12.34
CA ALA A 321 4.71 5.16 -13.03
C ALA A 321 4.71 3.62 -12.84
N GLU A 322 4.25 2.87 -13.85
CA GLU A 322 4.25 1.39 -13.81
C GLU A 322 5.63 0.78 -13.53
N SER A 323 6.72 1.47 -13.90
CA SER A 323 8.09 1.04 -13.59
C SER A 323 8.36 0.85 -12.09
N CYS A 324 7.56 1.50 -11.22
CA CYS A 324 7.64 1.30 -9.78
C CYS A 324 7.19 -0.10 -9.34
N LEU A 325 6.45 -0.84 -10.17
CA LEU A 325 5.95 -2.18 -9.84
C LEU A 325 7.06 -3.24 -9.87
N ASP A 326 8.13 -3.05 -10.63
CA ASP A 326 9.20 -4.06 -10.78
C ASP A 326 9.91 -4.38 -9.47
N VAL A 327 10.25 -3.35 -8.68
CA VAL A 327 10.88 -3.54 -7.36
C VAL A 327 9.91 -4.19 -6.37
N VAL A 328 8.61 -3.87 -6.47
CA VAL A 328 7.57 -4.48 -5.64
C VAL A 328 7.39 -5.95 -6.00
N ALA A 329 7.32 -6.26 -7.30
CA ALA A 329 7.17 -7.62 -7.81
C ALA A 329 8.31 -8.54 -7.36
N ARG A 330 9.56 -8.08 -7.49
CA ARG A 330 10.75 -8.85 -7.08
C ARG A 330 10.82 -9.08 -5.57
N ASN A 331 10.23 -8.19 -4.78
CA ASN A 331 10.29 -8.23 -3.32
C ASN A 331 8.98 -8.60 -2.63
N THR A 332 7.96 -9.06 -3.38
CA THR A 332 6.70 -9.57 -2.84
C THR A 332 6.62 -11.08 -3.07
N PRO A 333 6.77 -11.92 -2.04
CA PRO A 333 6.85 -13.37 -2.21
C PRO A 333 5.61 -13.98 -2.89
N ALA A 334 4.42 -13.45 -2.64
CA ALA A 334 3.14 -13.96 -3.18
C ALA A 334 2.75 -13.35 -4.55
N TRP A 335 3.69 -12.68 -5.25
CA TRP A 335 3.38 -11.92 -6.47
C TRP A 335 2.82 -12.79 -7.60
N LYS A 336 3.48 -13.91 -7.90
CA LYS A 336 3.21 -14.72 -9.10
C LYS A 336 1.87 -15.47 -9.04
N HIS A 337 1.55 -16.08 -7.90
CA HIS A 337 0.44 -17.03 -7.79
C HIS A 337 -0.80 -16.47 -7.08
N THR A 338 -0.63 -15.49 -6.19
CA THR A 338 -1.75 -14.89 -5.44
C THR A 338 -2.12 -13.55 -6.05
N ILE A 339 -1.18 -12.60 -6.13
CA ILE A 339 -1.48 -11.26 -6.64
C ILE A 339 -1.75 -11.32 -8.15
N ARG A 340 -0.94 -12.06 -8.92
CA ARG A 340 -1.09 -12.24 -10.38
C ARG A 340 -1.17 -10.91 -11.13
N TRP A 341 -0.25 -10.00 -10.82
CA TRP A 341 -0.17 -8.73 -11.53
C TRP A 341 0.45 -8.95 -12.92
N PRO A 342 -0.15 -8.41 -14.01
CA PRO A 342 0.38 -8.59 -15.36
C PRO A 342 1.67 -7.79 -15.55
N SER A 343 2.57 -8.26 -16.42
CA SER A 343 3.85 -7.57 -16.69
C SER A 343 3.70 -6.26 -17.48
N GLN A 344 2.54 -6.01 -18.07
CA GLN A 344 2.23 -4.81 -18.85
C GLN A 344 0.75 -4.47 -18.67
N ARG A 345 0.39 -3.19 -18.78
CA ARG A 345 -1.00 -2.71 -18.68
C ARG A 345 -1.64 -3.14 -17.35
N GLY A 346 -0.88 -2.99 -16.28
CA GLY A 346 -1.35 -3.30 -14.93
C GLY A 346 -2.25 -2.22 -14.35
N LEU A 347 -2.17 -1.01 -14.91
CA LEU A 347 -2.93 0.16 -14.54
C LEU A 347 -3.70 0.68 -15.76
N ALA A 348 -4.84 1.34 -15.53
CA ALA A 348 -5.54 2.04 -16.60
C ALA A 348 -4.78 3.30 -17.05
N ASN A 349 -4.06 3.95 -16.13
CA ASN A 349 -3.30 5.19 -16.36
C ASN A 349 -4.13 6.30 -17.02
N LEU A 350 -5.29 6.60 -16.44
CA LEU A 350 -6.18 7.68 -16.83
C LEU A 350 -6.10 8.82 -15.80
N PRO A 351 -6.18 10.09 -16.22
CA PRO A 351 -6.35 11.20 -15.28
C PRO A 351 -7.58 10.94 -14.41
N THR A 352 -7.38 10.80 -13.10
CA THR A 352 -8.44 10.37 -12.18
C THR A 352 -8.48 11.27 -10.97
N VAL A 353 -9.69 11.64 -10.53
CA VAL A 353 -9.94 12.39 -9.29
C VAL A 353 -10.87 11.60 -8.36
N ASN A 354 -10.86 11.89 -7.06
CA ASN A 354 -11.87 11.41 -6.13
C ASN A 354 -12.92 12.49 -5.86
N ILE A 355 -14.20 12.14 -5.99
CA ILE A 355 -15.34 12.98 -5.62
C ILE A 355 -16.37 12.09 -4.94
N GLY A 356 -16.19 11.85 -3.64
CA GLY A 356 -17.06 10.96 -2.86
C GLY A 356 -17.89 11.67 -1.80
N PRO A 357 -18.76 10.93 -1.10
CA PRO A 357 -19.52 11.45 0.03
C PRO A 357 -18.59 11.77 1.19
N TRP A 358 -19.04 12.64 2.09
CA TRP A 358 -18.36 12.85 3.37
C TRP A 358 -19.17 12.33 4.54
N GLY A 359 -18.46 11.94 5.59
CA GLY A 359 -19.05 11.29 6.75
C GLY A 359 -18.09 11.22 7.93
N ARG A 360 -18.49 10.43 8.93
CA ARG A 360 -17.76 10.22 10.18
C ARG A 360 -17.70 8.76 10.52
N ASP A 361 -16.68 8.42 11.32
CA ASP A 361 -16.56 7.11 11.97
C ASP A 361 -16.52 5.93 10.96
N TYR A 362 -15.92 6.14 9.78
CA TYR A 362 -15.71 5.08 8.78
C TYR A 362 -14.96 3.88 9.35
N HIS A 363 -15.35 2.68 8.93
CA HIS A 363 -14.87 1.39 9.44
C HIS A 363 -15.15 1.16 10.94
N THR A 364 -16.14 1.87 11.49
CA THR A 364 -16.63 1.63 12.85
C THR A 364 -18.14 1.34 12.83
N PRO A 365 -18.70 0.77 13.92
CA PRO A 365 -20.15 0.58 14.04
C PRO A 365 -20.98 1.86 13.98
N LEU A 366 -20.36 3.05 14.08
CA LEU A 366 -21.03 4.36 14.04
C LEU A 366 -20.89 5.04 12.66
N GLU A 367 -20.36 4.32 11.66
CA GLU A 367 -20.18 4.83 10.31
C GLU A 367 -21.46 5.47 9.78
N ARG A 368 -21.33 6.72 9.31
CA ARG A 368 -22.44 7.51 8.79
C ARG A 368 -21.94 8.57 7.82
N LEU A 369 -22.80 8.93 6.89
CA LEU A 369 -22.55 10.00 5.92
C LEU A 369 -23.49 11.19 6.15
N HIS A 370 -23.11 12.35 5.61
CA HIS A 370 -23.97 13.51 5.60
C HIS A 370 -24.97 13.44 4.43
N THR A 371 -26.24 13.19 4.72
CA THR A 371 -27.28 12.93 3.71
C THR A 371 -27.47 14.09 2.72
N GLY A 372 -27.58 15.34 3.19
CA GLY A 372 -27.79 16.48 2.29
C GLY A 372 -26.66 16.66 1.27
N TYR A 373 -25.40 16.53 1.69
CA TYR A 373 -24.29 16.50 0.75
C TYR A 373 -24.35 15.29 -0.18
N ALA A 374 -24.50 14.07 0.35
CA ALA A 374 -24.40 12.84 -0.45
C ALA A 374 -25.52 12.68 -1.49
N PHE A 375 -26.74 13.15 -1.18
CA PHE A 375 -27.91 12.95 -2.03
C PHE A 375 -28.36 14.19 -2.80
N ASP A 376 -28.04 15.41 -2.33
CA ASP A 376 -28.44 16.64 -3.03
C ASP A 376 -27.26 17.28 -3.76
N ILE A 377 -26.12 17.47 -3.10
CA ILE A 377 -24.99 18.26 -3.65
C ILE A 377 -24.05 17.39 -4.50
N LEU A 378 -23.65 16.23 -4.00
CA LEU A 378 -22.67 15.35 -4.62
C LEU A 378 -23.09 14.89 -6.04
N PRO A 379 -24.36 14.47 -6.29
CA PRO A 379 -24.76 14.10 -7.64
C PRO A 379 -24.66 15.29 -8.62
N GLN A 380 -25.05 16.50 -8.19
CA GLN A 380 -24.94 17.71 -9.01
C GLN A 380 -23.47 18.08 -9.27
N LEU A 381 -22.61 17.95 -8.26
CA LEU A 381 -21.18 18.18 -8.40
C LEU A 381 -20.55 17.25 -9.45
N ILE A 382 -20.83 15.95 -9.36
CA ILE A 382 -20.34 14.97 -10.33
C ILE A 382 -20.91 15.26 -11.72
N SER A 383 -22.21 15.60 -11.83
CA SER A 383 -22.85 15.96 -13.10
C SER A 383 -22.17 17.18 -13.74
N ASP A 384 -21.93 18.25 -12.97
CA ASP A 384 -21.30 19.48 -13.46
C ASP A 384 -19.84 19.27 -13.90
N VAL A 385 -19.08 18.42 -13.19
CA VAL A 385 -17.72 18.02 -13.59
C VAL A 385 -17.77 17.23 -14.90
N CYS A 386 -18.63 16.20 -14.98
CA CYS A 386 -18.80 15.39 -16.19
C CYS A 386 -19.23 16.23 -17.40
N ALA A 387 -20.20 17.12 -17.24
CA ALA A 387 -20.72 17.96 -18.32
C ALA A 387 -19.62 18.87 -18.88
N ARG A 388 -18.84 19.53 -18.02
CA ARG A 388 -17.69 20.34 -18.44
C ARG A 388 -16.60 19.49 -19.10
N LEU A 389 -16.34 18.29 -18.59
CA LEU A 389 -15.36 17.37 -19.18
C LEU A 389 -15.78 16.80 -20.53
N LEU A 390 -17.07 16.69 -20.82
CA LEU A 390 -17.53 16.13 -22.09
C LEU A 390 -17.80 17.21 -23.15
N GLN A 391 -17.76 18.49 -22.79
CA GLN A 391 -17.82 19.57 -23.78
C GLN A 391 -16.59 19.55 -24.71
N PRO A 392 -16.77 19.79 -26.03
CA PRO A 392 -15.66 19.92 -26.96
C PRO A 392 -14.66 20.99 -26.48
N LEU A 393 -13.37 20.74 -26.71
CA LEU A 393 -12.36 21.79 -26.57
C LEU A 393 -12.71 22.95 -27.53
N PRO A 394 -12.64 24.21 -27.09
CA PRO A 394 -12.87 25.36 -27.96
C PRO A 394 -11.86 25.48 -29.11
#